data_AF-A0A258AEM8-F1
#
_entry.id   AF-A0A258AEM8-F1
#
_cell.length_a   1.000
_cell.length_b   1.000
_cell.length_c   1.000
_cell.angle_alpha   90.00
_cell.angle_beta   90.00
_cell.angle_gamma   90.00
#
_symmetry.space_group_name_H-M   'P 1'
#
loop_
_entity.id
_entity.type
_entity.pdbx_description
1 polymer ?
#
loop_
_entity_poly.entity_id
_entity_poly.type
_entity_poly.pdbx_seq_one_letter_code
_entity_poly.pdbx_strand_id
1 'polypeptide(L)' 'DGRFNTLEEVVEHYSSGVRRSATLDPNLAKHPEAGIQLTTQEKTDLVAFLKTLTDESFTGDAATASR' A
#
# COMPACT_ATOMS: atom_id res chain seq x y z
N ASP A 1 -9.68 -4.84 -8.97
CA ASP A 1 -10.15 -3.83 -9.94
C ASP A 1 -9.04 -2.83 -10.33
N GLY A 2 -7.83 -2.90 -9.77
CA GLY A 2 -6.72 -2.05 -10.20
C GLY A 2 -6.92 -0.57 -9.83
N ARG A 3 -7.63 -0.30 -8.73
CA ARG A 3 -7.97 1.08 -8.29
C ARG A 3 -6.76 1.98 -8.03
N PHE A 4 -5.58 1.42 -7.82
CA PHE A 4 -4.35 2.16 -7.55
C PHE A 4 -3.23 1.64 -8.44
N ASN A 5 -2.40 2.55 -8.93
CA ASN A 5 -1.26 2.28 -9.81
C ASN A 5 0.05 2.14 -9.01
N THR A 6 0.09 2.67 -7.79
CA THR A 6 1.30 2.67 -6.97
C THR A 6 1.04 2.18 -5.54
N LEU A 7 2.08 1.70 -4.86
CA LEU A 7 1.99 1.31 -3.46
C LEU A 7 1.73 2.53 -2.57
N GLU A 8 2.25 3.68 -2.95
CA GLU A 8 2.08 4.96 -2.29
C GLU A 8 0.59 5.37 -2.27
N GLU A 9 -0.14 5.19 -3.36
CA GLU A 9 -1.59 5.44 -3.43
C GLU A 9 -2.37 4.49 -2.53
N VAL A 10 -1.96 3.21 -2.45
CA VAL A 10 -2.57 2.23 -1.54
C VAL A 10 -2.37 2.65 -0.08
N VAL A 11 -1.15 3.02 0.29
CA VAL A 11 -0.83 3.46 1.66
C VAL A 11 -1.57 4.75 1.99
N GLU A 12 -1.67 5.70 1.06
CA GLU A 12 -2.43 6.94 1.26
C GLU A 12 -3.91 6.67 1.50
N HIS A 13 -4.50 5.73 0.76
CA HIS A 13 -5.90 5.36 0.92
C HIS A 13 -6.21 4.92 2.35
N TYR A 14 -5.38 4.08 2.96
CA TYR A 14 -5.60 3.64 4.33
C TYR A 14 -5.17 4.68 5.37
N SER A 15 -4.19 5.53 5.04
CA SER A 15 -3.75 6.58 5.92
C SER A 15 -4.80 7.68 6.10
N SER A 16 -5.44 8.13 5.02
CA SER A 16 -6.35 9.28 5.04
C SER A 16 -7.55 9.19 4.07
N GLY A 17 -7.51 8.27 3.10
CA GLY A 17 -8.49 8.20 2.01
C GLY A 17 -9.72 7.31 2.26
N VAL A 18 -9.86 6.69 3.43
CA VAL A 18 -11.01 5.83 3.77
C VAL A 18 -12.26 6.68 3.92
N ARG A 19 -13.31 6.35 3.17
CA ARG A 19 -14.60 7.05 3.23
C ARG A 19 -15.64 6.22 3.94
N ARG A 20 -16.46 6.87 4.77
CA ARG A 20 -17.61 6.24 5.42
C ARG A 20 -18.65 5.82 4.39
N SER A 21 -19.14 4.60 4.51
CA SER A 21 -20.23 4.07 3.70
C SER A 21 -20.99 2.99 4.47
N ALA A 22 -22.22 2.70 4.05
CA ALA A 22 -23.05 1.66 4.67
C ALA A 22 -22.45 0.25 4.53
N THR A 23 -21.51 0.06 3.60
CA THR A 23 -20.82 -1.20 3.33
C THR A 23 -19.37 -1.18 3.81
N LEU A 24 -18.95 -0.17 4.58
CA LEU A 24 -17.61 -0.11 5.15
C LEU A 24 -17.43 -1.18 6.23
N ASP A 25 -16.29 -1.86 6.20
CA ASP A 25 -15.95 -2.85 7.23
C ASP A 25 -15.98 -2.20 8.63
N PRO A 26 -16.66 -2.81 9.63
CA PRO A 26 -16.75 -2.25 10.98
C PRO A 26 -15.40 -2.01 11.66
N ASN A 27 -14.35 -2.78 11.34
CA ASN A 27 -13.02 -2.56 11.90
C ASN A 27 -12.36 -1.31 11.34
N LEU A 28 -12.50 -1.05 10.04
CA LEU A 28 -12.08 0.23 9.45
C LEU A 28 -12.90 1.39 10.01
N ALA A 29 -14.19 1.15 10.28
CA ALA A 29 -15.07 2.16 10.86
C ALA A 29 -14.71 2.53 12.32
N LYS A 30 -13.96 1.71 13.06
CA LYS A 30 -13.52 2.03 14.43
C LYS A 30 -12.40 3.08 14.48
N HIS A 31 -11.65 3.23 13.40
CA HIS A 31 -10.61 4.25 13.28
C HIS A 31 -11.22 5.64 13.05
N PRO A 32 -10.49 6.74 13.29
CA PRO A 32 -10.93 8.08 12.91
C PRO A 32 -11.31 8.15 11.42
N GLU A 33 -12.24 9.04 11.07
CA GLU A 33 -12.59 9.27 9.66
C GLU A 33 -11.38 9.72 8.82
N ALA A 34 -10.43 10.41 9.45
CA ALA A 34 -9.15 10.75 8.84
C ALA A 34 -8.21 9.54 8.66
N GLY A 35 -8.63 8.31 8.93
CA GLY A 35 -7.79 7.12 8.81
C GLY A 35 -6.79 6.94 9.95
N ILE A 36 -5.73 6.17 9.71
CA ILE A 36 -4.68 5.86 10.71
C ILE A 36 -3.61 6.95 10.83
N GLN A 37 -3.64 7.96 9.96
CA GLN A 37 -2.84 9.19 10.08
C GLN A 37 -1.33 8.95 10.18
N LEU A 38 -0.78 8.15 9.26
CA LEU A 38 0.67 7.95 9.15
C LEU A 38 1.36 9.27 8.80
N THR A 39 2.50 9.52 9.43
CA THR A 39 3.42 10.58 9.03
C THR A 39 4.04 10.28 7.67
N THR A 40 4.59 11.30 7.01
CA THR A 40 5.30 11.14 5.73
C THR A 40 6.44 10.12 5.82
N GLN A 41 7.15 10.08 6.95
CA GLN A 41 8.22 9.12 7.17
C GLN A 41 7.68 7.70 7.31
N GLU A 42 6.64 7.48 8.12
CA GLU A 42 6.05 6.15 8.29
C GLU A 42 5.46 5.60 6.98
N LYS A 43 4.88 6.47 6.13
CA LYS A 43 4.44 6.07 4.78
C LYS A 43 5.61 5.61 3.93
N THR A 44 6.72 6.36 3.96
CA THR A 44 7.93 6.06 3.19
C THR A 44 8.55 4.74 3.66
N ASP A 45 8.67 4.54 4.97
CA ASP A 45 9.24 3.34 5.56
C ASP A 45 8.37 2.12 5.30
N LEU A 46 7.04 2.26 5.37
CA LEU A 46 6.11 1.19 5.04
C LEU A 46 6.21 0.79 3.56
N VAL A 47 6.27 1.75 2.65
CA VAL A 47 6.45 1.47 1.23
C VAL A 47 7.79 0.80 0.96
N ALA A 48 8.87 1.25 1.62
CA ALA A 48 10.19 0.63 1.52
C ALA A 48 10.15 -0.82 2.03
N PHE A 49 9.52 -1.07 3.17
CA PHE A 49 9.30 -2.41 3.71
C PHE A 49 8.51 -3.29 2.75
N LEU A 50 7.40 -2.81 2.18
CA LEU A 50 6.62 -3.59 1.21
C LEU A 50 7.43 -3.94 -0.04
N LYS A 51 8.30 -3.02 -0.49
CA LYS A 51 9.20 -3.27 -1.63
C LYS A 51 10.23 -4.38 -1.33
N THR A 52 10.60 -4.62 -0.06
CA THR A 52 11.51 -5.74 0.28
C THR A 52 10.85 -7.11 0.17
N LEU A 53 9.52 -7.17 0.09
CA LEU A 53 8.77 -8.41 -0.11
C LEU A 53 8.69 -8.80 -1.60
N THR A 54 9.33 -8.04 -2.47
CA THR A 54 9.39 -8.33 -3.91
C THR A 54 10.38 -9.46 -4.15
N ASP A 55 9.90 -10.56 -4.72
CA ASP A 55 10.74 -11.65 -5.19
C ASP A 55 11.41 -11.24 -6.52
N GLU A 56 12.74 -11.19 -6.52
CA GLU A 56 13.54 -10.74 -7.66
C GLU A 56 13.37 -11.64 -8.90
N SER A 57 12.93 -12.89 -8.73
CA SER A 57 12.62 -13.78 -9.86
C SER A 57 11.43 -13.29 -10.70
N PHE A 58 10.57 -12.44 -10.12
CA PHE A 58 9.44 -11.82 -10.80
C PHE A 58 9.76 -10.41 -11.33
N THR A 59 10.92 -9.84 -11.01
CA THR A 59 11.35 -8.51 -11.48
C THR A 59 12.26 -8.60 -12.70
N GLY A 60 11.93 -9.41 -13.70
CA GLY A 60 12.49 -9.31 -15.07
C GLY A 60 14.00 -9.50 -15.29
N ASP A 61 14.86 -9.48 -14.27
CA ASP A 61 16.32 -9.63 -14.37
C ASP A 61 16.77 -11.10 -14.32
N ALA A 62 15.84 -12.05 -14.39
CA ALA A 62 16.10 -13.48 -14.46
C ALA A 62 16.33 -14.01 -15.90
N ALA A 63 16.59 -13.14 -16.89
CA ALA A 63 16.68 -13.53 -18.30
C ALA A 63 17.97 -13.13 -19.06
N THR A 64 19.07 -12.78 -18.37
CA THR A 64 20.39 -12.61 -19.05
C THR A 64 21.56 -13.06 -18.19
N ALA A 65 21.58 -14.32 -17.76
CA ALA A 65 22.79 -14.97 -17.27
C ALA A 65 22.76 -16.45 -17.64
N SER A 66 22.83 -16.75 -18.95
CA SER A 66 23.42 -17.96 -19.57
C SER A 66 22.80 -18.19 -20.96
N ARG A 67 23.48 -17.73 -22.01
CA ARG A 67 23.78 -18.51 -23.23
C ARG A 67 24.67 -17.69 -24.16
#